data_AF-A0A1I0TIX0-F1
#
_entry.id   AF-A0A1I0TIX0-F1
#
_cell.length_a   1.000
_cell.length_b   1.000
_cell.length_c   1.000
_cell.angle_alpha   90.00
_cell.angle_beta   90.00
_cell.angle_gamma   90.00
#
_symmetry.space_group_name_H-M   'P 1'
#
loop_
_entity.id
_entity.type
_entity.pdbx_description
1 polymer ?
#
loop_
_entity_poly.entity_id
_entity_poly.type
_entity_poly.pdbx_seq_one_letter_code
_entity_poly.pdbx_strand_id
1 'polypeptide(L)'
;MVTFSFKLFGDSESRTILLELHGEQGQIHELRTPLRITKEMWDEQRQRPINIYLKSCKRLNIRLDRMRIAIASYLDSIGWKFEKVSLKLLASRIRKNVTVRSMTYDPKSLLGNINNYISSRAHLICTSTHKRYIVFFNLLQRFEGYRRRHLMIADVNAEFVREFLSYCKEEAYNNSTAYRTVNFVKTVLNHLEKRGIRTFVYELELPRERKNSTFITLSEDELVKIKRMDLPINLQAARDWLIISCYTGQRVSDFMKFNHTNDRERCGPGMYILCAAKNATEYLVAPASSRADHQVSE
;
A
#
# COMPACT_ATOMS: atom_id res chain seq x y z
N MET A 1 9.72 25.62 -14.65
CA MET A 1 9.20 24.33 -14.10
C MET A 1 9.48 23.26 -15.15
N VAL A 2 9.92 22.06 -14.76
CA VAL A 2 10.29 21.01 -15.74
C VAL A 2 9.03 20.41 -16.36
N THR A 3 8.77 20.71 -17.63
CA THR A 3 7.54 20.31 -18.32
C THR A 3 7.82 19.12 -19.24
N PHE A 4 7.64 17.91 -18.71
CA PHE A 4 7.58 16.68 -19.52
C PHE A 4 6.34 15.85 -19.22
N SER A 5 5.88 15.12 -20.23
CA SER A 5 4.70 14.27 -20.22
C SER A 5 4.97 12.91 -20.85
N PHE A 6 4.14 11.92 -20.50
CA PHE A 6 4.04 10.66 -21.24
C PHE A 6 2.72 10.59 -21.99
N LYS A 7 2.77 10.13 -23.25
CA LYS A 7 1.59 9.88 -24.09
C LYS A 7 1.70 8.55 -24.81
N LEU A 8 0.58 8.05 -25.33
CA LEU A 8 0.59 6.87 -26.18
C LEU A 8 0.89 7.24 -27.63
N PHE A 9 1.74 6.45 -28.27
CA PHE A 9 2.10 6.57 -29.68
C PHE A 9 1.85 5.25 -30.43
N GLY A 10 1.26 5.37 -31.61
CA GLY A 10 0.95 4.29 -32.54
C GLY A 10 -0.50 3.81 -32.51
N ASP A 11 -0.90 3.13 -33.58
CA ASP A 11 -2.29 2.69 -33.80
C ASP A 11 -2.55 1.23 -33.42
N SER A 12 -1.51 0.46 -33.11
CA SER A 12 -1.65 -0.92 -32.62
C SER A 12 -2.35 -0.98 -31.26
N GLU A 13 -3.01 -2.10 -30.97
CA GLU A 13 -3.65 -2.38 -29.67
C GLU A 13 -2.67 -2.16 -28.50
N SER A 14 -1.42 -2.63 -28.62
CA SER A 14 -0.32 -2.36 -27.68
C SER A 14 0.48 -1.13 -28.12
N ARG A 15 0.19 0.03 -27.54
CA ARG A 15 0.81 1.31 -27.90
C ARG A 15 2.14 1.54 -27.18
N THR A 16 3.04 2.28 -27.82
CA THR A 16 4.32 2.66 -27.22
C THR A 16 4.13 3.89 -26.36
N ILE A 17 4.75 3.94 -25.18
CA ILE A 17 4.75 5.14 -24.35
C ILE A 17 5.84 6.09 -24.86
N LEU A 18 5.44 7.28 -25.30
CA LEU A 18 6.28 8.37 -25.77
C LEU A 18 6.56 9.34 -24.62
N LEU A 19 7.82 9.77 -24.48
CA LEU A 19 8.21 10.89 -23.63
C LEU A 19 8.20 12.16 -24.49
N GLU A 20 7.51 13.19 -24.04
CA GLU A 20 7.57 14.53 -24.63
C GLU A 20 8.22 15.50 -23.63
N LEU A 21 9.23 16.24 -24.08
CA LEU A 21 9.77 17.40 -23.37
C LEU A 21 9.23 18.67 -24.03
N HIS A 22 8.72 19.59 -23.23
CA HIS A 22 8.13 20.85 -23.70
C HIS A 22 9.04 22.02 -23.32
N GLY A 23 9.50 22.77 -24.31
CA GLY A 23 10.23 24.02 -24.14
C GLY A 23 9.31 25.20 -23.89
N GLU A 24 9.86 26.31 -23.38
CA GLU A 24 9.10 27.52 -23.04
C GLU A 24 8.52 28.22 -24.27
N GLN A 25 9.15 28.02 -25.44
CA GLN A 25 8.74 28.62 -26.72
C GLN A 25 7.87 27.67 -27.57
N GLY A 26 7.24 26.66 -26.95
CA GLY A 26 6.40 25.68 -27.65
C GLY A 26 7.18 24.60 -28.42
N GLN A 27 8.51 24.53 -28.24
CA GLN A 27 9.34 23.49 -28.84
C GLN A 27 9.07 22.15 -28.16
N ILE A 28 9.10 21.06 -28.93
CA ILE A 28 8.85 19.71 -28.40
C ILE A 28 9.98 18.77 -28.82
N HIS A 29 10.51 18.03 -27.84
CA HIS A 29 11.39 16.88 -28.10
C HIS A 29 10.68 15.59 -27.72
N GLU A 30 10.57 14.68 -28.69
CA GLU A 30 9.90 13.41 -28.52
C GLU A 30 10.91 12.25 -28.46
N LEU A 31 10.76 11.37 -27.47
CA LEU A 31 11.55 10.16 -27.35
C LEU A 31 10.65 8.95 -27.13
N ARG A 32 10.80 7.95 -28.00
CA ARG A 32 10.16 6.65 -27.81
C ARG A 32 10.82 5.91 -26.65
N THR A 33 10.00 5.48 -25.70
CA THR A 33 10.45 4.59 -24.63
C THR A 33 10.24 3.13 -25.04
N PRO A 34 10.97 2.16 -24.48
CA PRO A 34 10.74 0.74 -24.74
C PRO A 34 9.50 0.19 -24.00
N LEU A 35 8.73 1.05 -23.33
CA LEU A 35 7.57 0.65 -22.54
C LEU A 35 6.31 0.68 -23.42
N ARG A 36 5.44 -0.31 -23.22
CA ARG A 36 4.18 -0.45 -23.97
C ARG A 36 3.03 -0.78 -23.04
N ILE A 37 1.84 -0.35 -23.43
CA ILE A 37 0.58 -0.60 -22.72
C ILE A 37 -0.58 -0.54 -23.73
N THR A 38 -1.67 -1.26 -23.46
CA THR A 38 -2.90 -1.09 -24.26
C THR A 38 -3.58 0.23 -23.91
N LYS A 39 -4.31 0.78 -24.88
CA LYS A 39 -4.96 2.10 -24.73
C LYS A 39 -5.97 2.11 -23.59
N GLU A 40 -6.70 1.02 -23.42
CA GLU A 40 -7.78 0.84 -22.44
C GLU A 40 -7.26 0.78 -21.00
N MET A 41 -5.98 0.44 -20.83
CA MET A 41 -5.33 0.35 -19.52
C MET A 41 -4.57 1.63 -19.15
N TRP A 42 -4.57 2.67 -20.00
CA TRP A 42 -3.81 3.90 -19.79
C TRP A 42 -4.69 5.05 -19.32
N ASP A 43 -4.22 5.75 -18.29
CA ASP A 43 -4.81 6.99 -17.79
C ASP A 43 -4.03 8.17 -18.40
N GLU A 44 -4.64 8.90 -19.33
CA GLU A 44 -4.01 10.05 -20.00
C GLU A 44 -3.77 11.23 -19.06
N GLN A 45 -4.66 11.45 -18.08
CA GLN A 45 -4.53 12.56 -17.14
C GLN A 45 -3.38 12.31 -16.17
N ARG A 46 -3.32 11.09 -15.61
CA ARG A 46 -2.28 10.69 -14.65
C ARG A 46 -1.02 10.15 -15.33
N GLN A 47 -1.05 9.95 -16.64
CA GLN A 47 0.04 9.46 -17.49
C GLN A 47 0.64 8.13 -16.98
N ARG A 48 -0.23 7.19 -16.61
CA ARG A 48 0.17 5.92 -16.01
C ARG A 48 -0.91 4.85 -16.20
N PRO A 49 -0.67 3.57 -15.86
CA PRO A 49 -1.72 2.56 -15.92
C PRO A 49 -2.90 2.87 -14.98
N ILE A 50 -4.14 2.63 -15.43
CA ILE A 50 -5.37 2.83 -14.65
C ILE A 50 -5.34 1.96 -13.38
N ASN A 51 -5.05 0.66 -13.53
CA ASN A 51 -4.98 -0.28 -12.42
C ASN A 51 -3.53 -0.61 -12.04
N ILE A 52 -2.96 0.17 -11.13
CA ILE A 52 -1.59 -0.02 -10.62
C ILE A 52 -1.43 -1.25 -9.69
N TYR A 53 -2.50 -2.00 -9.41
CA TYR A 53 -2.47 -3.22 -8.61
C TYR A 53 -2.33 -4.49 -9.45
N LEU A 54 -2.73 -4.44 -10.73
CA LEU A 54 -2.50 -5.53 -11.67
C LEU A 54 -1.00 -5.75 -11.87
N LYS A 55 -0.51 -6.99 -11.79
CA LYS A 55 0.94 -7.31 -11.73
C LYS A 55 1.77 -6.68 -12.86
N SER A 56 1.28 -6.71 -14.10
CA SER A 56 1.93 -6.11 -15.28
C SER A 56 1.96 -4.57 -15.18
N CYS A 57 0.82 -3.96 -14.89
CA CYS A 57 0.66 -2.53 -14.73
C CYS A 57 1.46 -1.97 -13.55
N LYS A 58 1.50 -2.69 -12.42
CA LYS A 58 2.34 -2.36 -11.27
C LYS A 58 3.82 -2.26 -11.66
N ARG A 59 4.33 -3.25 -12.39
CA ARG A 59 5.72 -3.27 -12.86
C ARG A 59 6.00 -2.11 -13.82
N LEU A 60 5.06 -1.84 -14.73
CA LEU A 60 5.15 -0.73 -15.66
C LEU A 60 5.17 0.62 -14.92
N ASN A 61 4.26 0.83 -13.97
CA ASN A 61 4.19 2.07 -13.20
C ASN A 61 5.48 2.33 -12.42
N ILE A 62 6.06 1.30 -11.78
CA ILE A 62 7.36 1.42 -11.10
C ILE A 62 8.46 1.88 -12.08
N ARG A 63 8.48 1.38 -13.32
CA ARG A 63 9.44 1.82 -14.34
C ARG A 63 9.20 3.27 -14.77
N LEU A 64 7.94 3.67 -14.93
CA LEU A 64 7.58 5.05 -15.25
C LEU A 64 8.01 6.01 -14.14
N ASP A 65 7.75 5.68 -12.88
CA ASP A 65 8.12 6.51 -11.72
C ASP A 65 9.64 6.69 -11.61
N ARG A 66 10.41 5.62 -11.80
CA ARG A 66 11.89 5.73 -11.85
C ARG A 66 12.37 6.56 -13.03
N MET A 67 11.72 6.43 -14.18
CA MET A 67 12.04 7.23 -15.35
C MET A 67 11.72 8.71 -15.12
N ARG A 68 10.60 9.05 -14.47
CA ARG A 68 10.29 10.42 -14.06
C ARG A 68 11.40 11.04 -13.23
N ILE A 69 11.86 10.34 -12.20
CA ILE A 69 12.92 10.81 -11.31
C ILE A 69 14.24 10.97 -12.07
N ALA A 70 14.62 9.99 -12.89
CA ALA A 70 15.88 10.05 -13.62
C ALA A 70 15.92 11.13 -14.69
N ILE A 71 14.78 11.41 -15.34
CA ILE A 71 14.65 12.51 -16.30
C ILE A 71 14.74 13.83 -15.54
N ALA A 72 13.91 14.03 -14.51
CA ALA A 72 13.93 15.27 -13.72
C ALA A 72 15.34 15.58 -13.16
N SER A 73 16.00 14.58 -12.55
CA SER A 73 17.37 14.73 -12.04
C SER A 73 18.38 15.11 -13.13
N TYR A 74 18.24 14.56 -14.34
CA TYR A 74 19.10 14.95 -15.47
C TYR A 74 18.84 16.39 -15.90
N LEU A 75 17.57 16.78 -16.04
CA LEU A 75 17.19 18.13 -16.45
C LEU A 75 17.62 19.18 -15.42
N ASP A 76 17.53 18.87 -14.14
CA ASP A 76 18.06 19.72 -13.06
C ASP A 76 19.59 19.85 -13.15
N SER A 77 20.31 18.75 -13.41
CA SER A 77 21.77 18.74 -13.48
C SER A 77 22.38 19.59 -14.59
N ILE A 78 21.62 19.83 -15.67
CA ILE A 78 22.05 20.69 -16.79
C ILE A 78 21.59 22.14 -16.63
N GLY A 79 20.90 22.46 -15.52
CA GLY A 79 20.24 23.75 -15.30
C GLY A 79 19.20 24.01 -16.37
N TRP A 80 18.18 23.13 -16.43
CA TRP A 80 17.11 23.05 -17.44
C TRP A 80 17.03 24.24 -18.41
N LYS A 81 17.50 24.00 -19.64
CA LYS A 81 17.27 24.81 -20.83
C LYS A 81 17.05 23.86 -22.00
N PHE A 82 16.04 24.14 -22.82
CA PHE A 82 15.60 23.22 -23.86
C PHE A 82 16.74 22.87 -24.84
N GLU A 83 17.55 23.86 -25.21
CA GLU A 83 18.66 23.73 -26.17
C GLU A 83 19.84 22.91 -25.62
N LYS A 84 19.96 22.80 -24.29
CA LYS A 84 21.04 22.03 -23.63
C LYS A 84 20.74 20.53 -23.56
N VAL A 85 19.54 20.10 -23.95
CA VAL A 85 19.11 18.71 -23.79
C VAL A 85 19.78 17.82 -24.84
N SER A 86 20.70 16.96 -24.40
CA SER A 86 21.19 15.87 -25.23
C SER A 86 20.18 14.72 -25.33
N LEU A 87 19.52 14.59 -26.49
CA LEU A 87 18.57 13.48 -26.76
C LEU A 87 19.26 12.11 -26.70
N LYS A 88 20.53 12.03 -27.12
CA LYS A 88 21.34 10.80 -27.05
C LYS A 88 21.54 10.34 -25.60
N LEU A 89 21.90 11.28 -24.71
CA LEU A 89 22.11 10.98 -23.29
C LEU A 89 20.79 10.60 -22.61
N LEU A 90 19.71 11.30 -22.95
CA LEU A 90 18.37 11.01 -22.44
C LEU A 90 17.89 9.61 -22.87
N ALA A 91 18.04 9.25 -24.14
CA ALA A 91 17.70 7.92 -24.65
C ALA A 91 18.53 6.82 -23.97
N SER A 92 19.81 7.08 -23.67
CA SER A 92 20.67 6.17 -22.92
C SER A 92 20.17 5.97 -21.47
N ARG A 93 19.80 7.07 -20.79
CA ARG A 93 19.23 7.03 -19.43
C ARG A 93 17.90 6.27 -19.38
N ILE A 94 17.01 6.48 -20.35
CA ILE A 94 15.73 5.75 -20.47
C ILE A 94 16.00 4.25 -20.63
N ARG A 95 16.89 3.86 -21.54
CA ARG A 95 17.26 2.45 -21.75
C ARG A 95 17.83 1.82 -20.48
N LYS A 96 18.76 2.50 -19.80
CA LYS A 96 19.33 2.02 -18.54
C LYS A 96 18.23 1.78 -17.49
N ASN A 97 17.28 2.71 -17.36
CA ASN A 97 16.19 2.61 -16.39
C ASN A 97 15.33 1.34 -16.57
N VAL A 98 15.09 0.93 -17.81
CA VAL A 98 14.25 -0.24 -18.13
C VAL A 98 14.99 -1.56 -17.86
N THR A 99 16.31 -1.58 -18.06
CA THR A 99 17.15 -2.77 -17.90
C THR A 99 17.51 -3.07 -16.43
N VAL A 100 17.50 -2.07 -15.56
CA VAL A 100 17.87 -2.22 -14.15
C VAL A 100 16.92 -3.19 -13.43
N ARG A 101 17.45 -4.38 -13.08
CA ARG A 101 16.73 -5.45 -12.36
C ARG A 101 16.70 -5.24 -10.84
N SER A 102 17.74 -4.65 -10.27
CA SER A 102 17.89 -4.43 -8.82
C SER A 102 17.98 -2.94 -8.49
N MET A 103 17.33 -2.52 -7.40
CA MET A 103 17.40 -1.13 -6.92
C MET A 103 18.56 -0.97 -5.96
N THR A 104 19.46 -0.05 -6.28
CA THR A 104 20.42 0.52 -5.34
C THR A 104 19.84 1.83 -4.84
N TYR A 105 19.60 1.95 -3.54
CA TYR A 105 19.16 3.19 -2.92
C TYR A 105 20.36 3.98 -2.43
N ASP A 106 20.28 5.31 -2.54
CA ASP A 106 21.23 6.19 -1.84
C ASP A 106 21.09 5.94 -0.33
N PRO A 107 22.19 5.70 0.42
CA PRO A 107 22.16 5.56 1.88
C PRO A 107 21.53 6.75 2.61
N LYS A 108 21.51 7.95 2.02
CA LYS A 108 20.89 9.17 2.55
C LYS A 108 19.42 9.32 2.14
N SER A 109 18.91 8.47 1.25
CA SER A 109 17.49 8.48 0.85
C SER A 109 16.60 7.86 1.93
N LEU A 110 15.37 8.36 2.03
CA LEU A 110 14.34 7.81 2.92
C LEU A 110 14.07 6.34 2.57
N LEU A 111 13.86 6.02 1.28
CA LEU A 111 13.60 4.64 0.86
C LEU A 111 14.76 3.69 1.18
N GLY A 112 16.01 4.13 1.01
CA GLY A 112 17.19 3.34 1.40
C GLY A 112 17.21 3.03 2.89
N ASN A 113 16.94 4.03 3.72
CA ASN A 113 16.87 3.85 5.17
C ASN A 113 15.69 2.98 5.60
N ILE A 114 14.52 3.10 4.96
CA ILE A 114 13.38 2.22 5.22
C ILE A 114 13.74 0.78 4.85
N ASN A 115 14.36 0.54 3.70
CA ASN A 115 14.76 -0.80 3.28
C ASN A 115 15.73 -1.42 4.29
N ASN A 116 16.76 -0.67 4.71
CA ASN A 116 17.71 -1.09 5.73
C ASN A 116 17.03 -1.38 7.08
N TYR A 117 16.08 -0.52 7.50
CA TYR A 117 15.29 -0.73 8.71
C TYR A 117 14.51 -2.04 8.66
N ILE A 118 13.77 -2.29 7.57
CA ILE A 118 12.97 -3.51 7.39
C ILE A 118 13.88 -4.74 7.43
N SER A 119 14.99 -4.73 6.69
CA SER A 119 15.95 -5.84 6.67
C SER A 119 16.56 -6.11 8.04
N SER A 120 16.99 -5.07 8.77
CA SER A 120 17.58 -5.22 10.11
C SER A 120 16.62 -5.77 11.16
N ARG A 121 15.30 -5.58 10.96
CA ARG A 121 14.24 -5.99 11.89
C ARG A 121 13.49 -7.24 11.44
N ALA A 122 13.85 -7.84 10.31
CA ALA A 122 13.11 -8.97 9.72
C ALA A 122 12.91 -10.14 10.70
N HIS A 123 13.91 -10.42 11.54
CA HIS A 123 13.86 -11.46 12.58
C HIS A 123 13.00 -11.09 13.80
N LEU A 124 12.65 -9.81 13.98
CA LEU A 124 11.89 -9.29 15.13
C LEU A 124 10.42 -9.02 14.78
N ILE A 125 10.04 -9.07 13.51
CA ILE A 125 8.70 -8.71 13.06
C ILE A 125 7.99 -9.91 12.43
N CYS A 126 6.70 -10.04 12.74
CA CYS A 126 5.87 -11.06 12.12
C CYS A 126 5.60 -10.74 10.63
N THR A 127 5.24 -11.77 9.87
CA THR A 127 4.97 -11.69 8.42
C THR A 127 3.94 -10.62 8.04
N SER A 128 2.90 -10.42 8.87
CA SER A 128 1.87 -9.40 8.63
C SER A 128 2.42 -7.99 8.76
N THR A 129 3.31 -7.75 9.72
CA THR A 129 4.01 -6.47 9.91
C THR A 129 4.97 -6.21 8.76
N HIS A 130 5.76 -7.22 8.37
CA HIS A 130 6.65 -7.11 7.20
C HIS A 130 5.88 -6.73 5.93
N LYS A 131 4.79 -7.45 5.61
CA LYS A 131 3.92 -7.14 4.47
C LYS A 131 3.40 -5.71 4.53
N ARG A 132 2.98 -5.22 5.71
CA ARG A 132 2.52 -3.85 5.91
C ARG A 132 3.61 -2.81 5.66
N TYR A 133 4.84 -3.04 6.13
CA TYR A 133 5.97 -2.16 5.84
C TYR A 133 6.28 -2.09 4.34
N ILE A 134 6.18 -3.21 3.63
CA ILE A 134 6.32 -3.22 2.16
C ILE A 134 5.19 -2.41 1.49
N VAL A 135 3.97 -2.41 2.03
CA VAL A 135 2.90 -1.54 1.52
C VAL A 135 3.25 -0.06 1.69
N PHE A 136 3.72 0.35 2.87
CA PHE A 136 4.15 1.73 3.13
C PHE A 136 5.34 2.15 2.26
N PHE A 137 6.32 1.26 2.13
CA PHE A 137 7.48 1.44 1.25
C PHE A 137 7.04 1.72 -0.20
N ASN A 138 6.15 0.89 -0.74
CA ASN A 138 5.66 1.05 -2.11
C ASN A 138 4.83 2.33 -2.30
N LEU A 139 4.12 2.78 -1.27
CA LEU A 139 3.37 4.04 -1.31
C LEU A 139 4.33 5.24 -1.37
N LEU A 140 5.37 5.26 -0.52
CA LEU A 140 6.40 6.29 -0.54
C LEU A 140 7.19 6.29 -1.87
N GLN A 141 7.45 5.11 -2.44
CA GLN A 141 8.08 5.00 -3.76
C GLN A 141 7.23 5.65 -4.87
N ARG A 142 5.91 5.46 -4.84
CA ARG A 142 5.02 6.14 -5.80
C ARG A 142 5.00 7.65 -5.57
N PHE A 143 5.06 8.09 -4.32
CA PHE A 143 5.16 9.50 -3.98
C PHE A 143 6.46 10.14 -4.51
N GLU A 144 7.62 9.47 -4.41
CA GLU A 144 8.86 9.97 -5.04
C GLU A 144 8.72 10.08 -6.56
N GLY A 145 8.01 9.13 -7.20
CA GLY A 145 7.69 9.16 -8.62
C GLY A 145 6.82 10.37 -9.01
N TYR A 146 5.81 10.68 -8.18
CA TYR A 146 4.95 11.86 -8.32
C TYR A 146 5.74 13.15 -8.15
N ARG A 147 6.56 13.26 -7.09
CA ARG A 147 7.44 14.41 -6.83
C ARG A 147 8.58 14.54 -7.85
N ARG A 148 8.83 13.49 -8.64
CA ARG A 148 9.91 13.36 -9.62
C ARG A 148 11.31 13.53 -9.00
N ARG A 149 11.43 13.29 -7.69
CA ARG A 149 12.69 13.45 -6.93
C ARG A 149 12.71 12.46 -5.77
N HIS A 150 13.90 11.94 -5.47
CA HIS A 150 14.12 11.11 -4.27
C HIS A 150 14.05 11.96 -3.00
N LEU A 151 13.41 11.42 -1.96
CA LEU A 151 13.37 12.05 -0.65
C LEU A 151 14.66 11.71 0.09
N MET A 152 15.46 12.73 0.40
CA MET A 152 16.59 12.60 1.32
C MET A 152 16.12 12.73 2.76
N ILE A 153 16.81 12.13 3.72
CA ILE A 153 16.44 12.26 5.15
C ILE A 153 16.33 13.73 5.59
N ALA A 154 17.18 14.61 5.04
CA ALA A 154 17.14 16.04 5.29
C ALA A 154 15.88 16.75 4.73
N ASP A 155 15.23 16.15 3.73
CA ASP A 155 14.02 16.69 3.10
C ASP A 155 12.73 16.18 3.79
N VAL A 156 12.83 15.32 4.82
CA VAL A 156 11.69 14.72 5.52
C VAL A 156 11.34 15.54 6.76
N ASN A 157 10.51 16.56 6.57
CA ASN A 157 10.14 17.58 7.56
C ASN A 157 8.62 17.88 7.53
N ALA A 158 8.17 19.00 8.12
CA ALA A 158 6.75 19.37 8.09
C ALA A 158 6.17 19.52 6.66
N GLU A 159 6.96 20.05 5.71
CA GLU A 159 6.53 20.21 4.30
C GLU A 159 6.28 18.85 3.65
N PHE A 160 7.16 17.88 3.88
CA PHE A 160 6.97 16.52 3.40
C PHE A 160 5.61 15.95 3.83
N VAL A 161 5.18 16.18 5.08
CA VAL A 161 3.87 15.70 5.54
C VAL A 161 2.74 16.35 4.76
N ARG A 162 2.78 17.67 4.55
CA ARG A 162 1.75 18.40 3.79
C ARG A 162 1.64 17.88 2.37
N GLU A 163 2.76 17.82 1.65
CA GLU A 163 2.82 17.31 0.28
C GLU A 163 2.34 15.86 0.19
N PHE A 164 2.80 15.00 1.11
CA PHE A 164 2.43 13.58 1.11
C PHE A 164 0.94 13.37 1.38
N LEU A 165 0.34 14.13 2.31
CA LEU A 165 -1.09 14.06 2.59
C LEU A 165 -1.91 14.59 1.41
N SER A 166 -1.46 15.67 0.74
CA SER A 166 -2.11 16.17 -0.48
C SER A 166 -2.10 15.12 -1.58
N TYR A 167 -0.93 14.53 -1.85
CA TYR A 167 -0.78 13.43 -2.80
C TYR A 167 -1.71 12.26 -2.47
N CYS A 168 -1.77 11.86 -1.20
CA CYS A 168 -2.64 10.76 -0.78
C CYS A 168 -4.12 11.08 -1.01
N LYS A 169 -4.54 12.34 -0.82
CA LYS A 169 -5.91 12.80 -1.09
C LYS A 169 -6.22 12.79 -2.59
N GLU A 170 -5.32 13.31 -3.43
CA GLU A 170 -5.44 13.30 -4.90
C GLU A 170 -5.55 11.88 -5.47
N GLU A 171 -4.87 10.93 -4.83
CA GLU A 171 -4.86 9.51 -5.18
C GLU A 171 -5.97 8.70 -4.51
N ALA A 172 -6.89 9.37 -3.79
CA ALA A 172 -8.01 8.77 -3.08
C ALA A 172 -7.61 7.69 -2.05
N TYR A 173 -6.44 7.81 -1.42
CA TYR A 173 -6.10 6.99 -0.25
C TYR A 173 -6.90 7.45 0.98
N ASN A 174 -7.31 6.49 1.80
CA ASN A 174 -7.89 6.78 3.11
C ASN A 174 -6.87 7.47 4.02
N ASN A 175 -7.30 8.49 4.78
CA ASN A 175 -6.46 9.22 5.74
C ASN A 175 -5.73 8.30 6.71
N SER A 176 -6.39 7.23 7.19
CA SER A 176 -5.77 6.26 8.08
C SER A 176 -4.56 5.54 7.46
N THR A 177 -4.57 5.30 6.16
CA THR A 177 -3.43 4.72 5.43
C THR A 177 -2.30 5.72 5.31
N ALA A 178 -2.62 6.97 4.97
CA ALA A 178 -1.64 8.05 4.90
C ALA A 178 -0.97 8.28 6.27
N TYR A 179 -1.77 8.41 7.34
CA TYR A 179 -1.30 8.64 8.70
C TYR A 179 -0.46 7.48 9.24
N ARG A 180 -0.87 6.24 8.98
CA ARG A 180 -0.05 5.07 9.33
C ARG A 180 1.28 5.05 8.59
N THR A 181 1.31 5.54 7.35
CA THR A 181 2.55 5.66 6.57
C THR A 181 3.47 6.73 7.16
N VAL A 182 2.95 7.91 7.52
CA VAL A 182 3.73 8.96 8.22
C VAL A 182 4.24 8.48 9.59
N ASN A 183 3.42 7.78 10.36
CA ASN A 183 3.85 7.19 11.64
C ASN A 183 4.93 6.13 11.46
N PHE A 184 4.89 5.37 10.37
CA PHE A 184 5.97 4.45 10.02
C PHE A 184 7.26 5.20 9.65
N VAL A 185 7.17 6.30 8.89
CA VAL A 185 8.32 7.18 8.62
C VAL A 185 8.91 7.70 9.93
N LYS A 186 8.09 8.18 10.89
CA LYS A 186 8.57 8.57 12.23
C LYS A 186 9.33 7.46 12.93
N THR A 187 8.80 6.23 12.87
CA THR A 187 9.45 5.06 13.47
C THR A 187 10.85 4.85 12.89
N VAL A 188 11.01 5.00 11.57
CA VAL A 188 12.31 4.89 10.90
C VAL A 188 13.22 6.05 11.27
N LEU A 189 12.75 7.29 11.28
CA LEU A 189 13.57 8.45 11.67
C LEU A 189 14.05 8.34 13.13
N ASN A 190 13.18 7.98 14.07
CA ASN A 190 13.56 7.71 15.46
C ASN A 190 14.62 6.60 15.58
N HIS A 191 14.58 5.60 14.71
CA HIS A 191 15.60 4.54 14.67
C HIS A 191 16.95 5.07 14.17
N LEU A 192 16.96 6.04 13.27
CA LEU A 192 18.16 6.72 12.78
C LEU A 192 18.74 7.66 13.85
N GLU A 193 17.90 8.41 14.57
CA GLU A 193 18.34 9.29 15.66
C GLU A 193 19.05 8.53 16.78
N LYS A 194 18.53 7.34 17.14
CA LYS A 194 19.20 6.41 18.09
C LYS A 194 20.59 5.95 17.64
N ARG A 195 20.96 6.16 16.37
CA ARG A 195 22.27 5.84 15.78
C ARG A 195 23.09 7.11 15.47
N GLY A 196 22.69 8.26 15.99
CA GLY A 196 23.41 9.52 15.84
C GLY A 196 23.16 10.27 14.53
N ILE A 197 22.18 9.84 13.72
CA ILE A 197 21.79 10.55 12.50
C ILE A 197 20.72 11.58 12.87
N ARG A 198 20.99 12.87 12.63
CA ARG A 198 20.02 13.96 12.90
C ARG A 198 18.85 13.90 11.90
N THR A 199 17.63 14.08 12.39
CA THR A 199 16.41 14.12 11.58
C THR A 199 15.46 15.24 12.04
N PHE A 200 14.37 15.44 11.30
CA PHE A 200 13.29 16.37 11.66
C PHE A 200 12.04 15.62 12.14
N VAL A 201 12.20 14.48 12.84
CA VAL A 201 11.07 13.61 13.24
C VAL A 201 10.01 14.33 14.08
N TYR A 202 10.42 15.32 14.87
CA TYR A 202 9.55 16.14 15.70
C TYR A 202 8.59 17.02 14.87
N GLU A 203 8.93 17.32 13.61
CA GLU A 203 8.10 18.14 12.72
C GLU A 203 7.00 17.35 12.00
N LEU A 204 7.00 16.01 12.08
CA LEU A 204 6.06 15.16 11.33
C LEU A 204 4.66 15.13 11.98
N GLU A 205 4.10 16.26 12.35
CA GLU A 205 2.81 16.32 13.04
C GLU A 205 1.65 15.91 12.13
N LEU A 206 0.72 15.15 12.68
CA LEU A 206 -0.48 14.70 11.97
C LEU A 206 -1.71 15.42 12.54
N PRO A 207 -2.68 15.81 11.70
CA PRO A 207 -3.94 16.37 12.18
C PRO A 207 -4.64 15.42 13.14
N ARG A 208 -5.24 15.97 14.21
CA ARG A 208 -6.08 15.20 15.13
C ARG A 208 -7.43 14.94 14.46
N GLU A 209 -7.70 13.70 14.06
CA GLU A 209 -9.04 13.30 13.60
C GLU A 209 -9.94 12.95 14.80
N ARG A 210 -11.04 13.69 14.96
CA ARG A 210 -12.18 13.22 15.78
C ARG A 210 -12.97 12.22 14.95
N LYS A 211 -12.79 10.94 15.23
CA LYS A 211 -13.59 9.89 14.59
C LYS A 211 -14.94 9.80 15.27
N ASN A 212 -15.95 10.43 14.68
CA ASN A 212 -17.34 10.13 14.97
C ASN A 212 -17.74 8.92 14.11
N SER A 213 -17.28 7.72 14.46
CA SER A 213 -17.79 6.51 13.83
C SER A 213 -19.06 6.10 14.56
N THR A 214 -20.19 6.07 13.85
CA THR A 214 -21.37 5.36 14.32
C THR A 214 -21.03 3.88 14.40
N PHE A 215 -21.04 3.34 15.62
CA PHE A 215 -20.83 1.92 15.84
C PHE A 215 -22.16 1.21 15.56
N ILE A 216 -22.28 0.57 14.39
CA ILE A 216 -23.47 -0.18 14.01
C ILE A 216 -23.38 -1.57 14.65
N THR A 217 -24.40 -1.96 15.39
CA THR A 217 -24.51 -3.26 16.06
C THR A 217 -25.79 -3.96 15.65
N LEU A 218 -25.79 -5.29 15.71
CA LEU A 218 -27.01 -6.08 15.56
C LEU A 218 -27.65 -6.27 16.93
N SER A 219 -28.94 -6.00 17.02
CA SER A 219 -29.78 -6.38 18.16
C SER A 219 -30.12 -7.87 18.13
N GLU A 220 -30.54 -8.42 19.27
CA GLU A 220 -30.95 -9.82 19.37
C GLU A 220 -32.10 -10.16 18.39
N ASP A 221 -33.07 -9.25 18.24
CA ASP A 221 -34.18 -9.43 17.31
C ASP A 221 -33.72 -9.49 15.84
N GLU A 222 -32.70 -8.71 15.47
CA GLU A 222 -32.09 -8.77 14.14
C GLU A 222 -31.33 -10.08 13.94
N LEU A 223 -30.63 -10.59 14.97
CA LEU A 223 -29.97 -11.90 14.90
C LEU A 223 -30.98 -13.05 14.72
N VAL A 224 -32.13 -13.00 15.41
CA VAL A 224 -33.21 -13.98 15.24
C VAL A 224 -33.79 -13.92 13.82
N LYS A 225 -33.97 -12.72 13.26
CA LYS A 225 -34.41 -12.55 11.85
C LYS A 225 -33.40 -13.13 10.88
N ILE A 226 -32.11 -12.86 11.07
CA ILE A 226 -31.02 -13.42 10.25
C ILE A 226 -31.00 -14.94 10.33
N LYS A 227 -31.17 -15.53 11.52
CA LYS A 227 -31.21 -16.98 11.74
C LYS A 227 -32.33 -17.67 10.95
N ARG A 228 -33.50 -17.03 10.86
CA ARG A 228 -34.69 -17.58 10.20
C ARG A 228 -34.78 -17.25 8.71
N MET A 229 -33.83 -16.50 8.17
CA MET A 229 -33.84 -16.09 6.78
C MET A 229 -33.64 -17.32 5.88
N ASP A 230 -34.53 -17.47 4.90
CA ASP A 230 -34.37 -18.49 3.86
C ASP A 230 -33.25 -18.07 2.92
N LEU A 231 -32.22 -18.91 2.82
CA LEU A 231 -31.00 -18.62 2.09
C LEU A 231 -30.60 -19.81 1.22
N PRO A 232 -30.09 -19.54 -0.01
CA PRO A 232 -29.44 -20.55 -0.83
C PRO A 232 -28.37 -21.33 -0.04
N ILE A 233 -28.20 -22.62 -0.35
CA ILE A 233 -27.30 -23.52 0.37
C ILE A 233 -25.87 -22.98 0.55
N ASN A 234 -25.36 -22.25 -0.44
CA ASN A 234 -24.02 -21.65 -0.43
C ASN A 234 -23.86 -20.48 0.55
N LEU A 235 -24.96 -19.93 1.09
CA LEU A 235 -24.96 -18.82 2.05
C LEU A 235 -25.33 -19.24 3.47
N GLN A 236 -25.83 -20.46 3.67
CA GLN A 236 -26.24 -20.94 4.99
C GLN A 236 -25.06 -20.99 5.97
N ALA A 237 -23.91 -21.49 5.53
CA ALA A 237 -22.68 -21.48 6.33
C ALA A 237 -22.26 -20.06 6.74
N ALA A 238 -22.41 -19.08 5.85
CA ALA A 238 -22.08 -17.68 6.15
C ALA A 238 -23.01 -17.08 7.22
N ARG A 239 -24.32 -17.41 7.18
CA ARG A 239 -25.29 -17.04 8.21
C ARG A 239 -24.90 -17.62 9.57
N ASP A 240 -24.59 -18.91 9.61
CA ASP A 240 -24.31 -19.60 10.87
C ASP A 240 -23.00 -19.04 11.51
N TRP A 241 -21.96 -18.81 10.69
CA TRP A 241 -20.73 -18.16 11.15
C TRP A 241 -20.94 -16.72 11.62
N LEU A 242 -21.80 -15.94 10.96
CA LEU A 242 -22.15 -14.59 11.41
C LEU A 242 -22.76 -14.63 12.81
N ILE A 243 -23.74 -15.51 13.04
CA ILE A 243 -24.43 -15.65 14.34
C ILE A 243 -23.44 -16.08 15.43
N ILE A 244 -22.62 -17.10 15.17
CA ILE A 244 -21.59 -17.57 16.10
C ILE A 244 -20.61 -16.43 16.44
N SER A 245 -20.21 -15.62 15.45
CA SER A 245 -19.31 -14.48 15.68
C SER A 245 -19.92 -13.41 16.58
N CYS A 246 -21.23 -13.16 16.47
CA CYS A 246 -21.93 -12.19 17.32
C CYS A 246 -22.01 -12.65 18.78
N TYR A 247 -22.23 -13.94 19.05
CA TYR A 247 -22.32 -14.46 20.42
C TYR A 247 -20.98 -14.70 21.10
N THR A 248 -19.93 -14.99 20.33
CA THR A 248 -18.61 -15.34 20.90
C THR A 248 -17.63 -14.17 20.91
N GLY A 249 -17.87 -13.15 20.08
CA GLY A 249 -16.97 -12.00 19.93
C GLY A 249 -15.57 -12.35 19.38
N GLN A 250 -15.39 -13.55 18.82
CA GLN A 250 -14.10 -14.00 18.31
C GLN A 250 -13.78 -13.42 16.92
N ARG A 251 -12.49 -13.31 16.59
CA ARG A 251 -12.06 -12.80 15.28
C ARG A 251 -12.19 -13.89 14.21
N VAL A 252 -12.51 -13.50 12.98
CA VAL A 252 -12.55 -14.40 11.81
C VAL A 252 -11.27 -15.23 11.66
N SER A 253 -10.09 -14.62 11.84
CA SER A 253 -8.82 -15.35 11.75
C SER A 253 -8.65 -16.45 12.79
N ASP A 254 -9.35 -16.34 13.92
CA ASP A 254 -9.33 -17.35 14.97
C ASP A 254 -10.32 -18.47 14.63
N PHE A 255 -11.48 -18.16 14.05
CA PHE A 255 -12.40 -19.15 13.51
C PHE A 255 -11.78 -20.04 12.43
N MET A 256 -10.99 -19.45 11.52
CA MET A 256 -10.33 -20.20 10.43
C MET A 256 -9.25 -21.18 10.90
N LYS A 257 -8.92 -21.21 12.20
CA LYS A 257 -7.96 -22.17 12.78
C LYS A 257 -8.64 -23.37 13.43
N PHE A 258 -9.98 -23.39 13.51
CA PHE A 258 -10.72 -24.55 14.01
C PHE A 258 -10.54 -25.72 13.04
N ASN A 259 -9.85 -26.76 13.49
CA ASN A 259 -9.70 -28.03 12.79
C ASN A 259 -10.34 -29.12 13.66
N HIS A 260 -10.93 -30.14 13.04
CA HIS A 260 -11.63 -31.25 13.71
C HIS A 260 -10.81 -31.99 14.79
N THR A 261 -9.50 -31.78 14.85
CA THR A 261 -8.60 -32.41 15.81
C THR A 261 -8.43 -31.66 17.14
N ASN A 262 -8.84 -30.38 17.23
CA ASN A 262 -8.52 -29.54 18.39
C ASN A 262 -9.65 -29.33 19.41
N ASP A 263 -10.87 -29.79 19.13
CA ASP A 263 -12.01 -29.47 20.00
C ASP A 263 -12.79 -30.74 20.36
N ARG A 264 -12.60 -31.24 21.58
CA ARG A 264 -13.57 -32.03 22.34
C ARG A 264 -13.09 -32.25 23.77
N GLU A 265 -13.04 -31.18 24.57
CA GLU A 265 -13.27 -31.33 26.01
C GLU A 265 -14.75 -31.02 26.27
N ARG A 266 -15.54 -32.07 26.52
CA ARG A 266 -16.93 -31.96 26.96
C ARG A 266 -16.94 -31.56 28.44
N CYS A 267 -17.40 -30.35 28.76
CA CYS A 267 -17.62 -29.91 30.14
C CYS A 267 -19.09 -30.05 30.59
N GLY A 268 -19.78 -31.10 30.16
CA GLY A 268 -21.17 -31.41 30.54
C GLY A 268 -22.16 -31.41 29.38
N PRO A 269 -23.47 -31.66 29.65
CA PRO A 269 -24.49 -31.71 28.62
C PRO A 269 -24.75 -30.30 28.05
N GLY A 270 -24.42 -30.07 26.77
CA GLY A 270 -24.80 -28.87 26.02
C GLY A 270 -23.87 -27.65 26.17
N MET A 271 -22.60 -27.82 26.54
CA MET A 271 -21.63 -26.73 26.62
C MET A 271 -20.33 -27.11 25.91
N TYR A 272 -20.05 -26.45 24.78
CA TYR A 272 -18.78 -26.53 24.06
C TYR A 272 -17.92 -25.30 24.39
N ILE A 273 -16.63 -25.54 24.64
CA ILE A 273 -15.64 -24.48 24.81
C ILE A 273 -15.01 -24.22 23.44
N LEU A 274 -15.17 -23.00 22.93
CA LEU A 274 -14.45 -22.55 21.73
C LEU A 274 -13.07 -22.00 22.14
N CYS A 275 -12.07 -22.87 22.18
CA CYS A 275 -10.69 -22.50 22.53
C CYS A 275 -9.94 -21.92 21.33
N ALA A 276 -9.87 -20.60 21.21
CA ALA A 276 -8.95 -19.95 20.28
C ALA A 276 -7.64 -19.59 20.99
N ALA A 277 -6.54 -20.28 20.67
CA ALA A 277 -5.21 -19.92 21.14
C ALA A 277 -4.76 -18.59 20.50
N LYS A 278 -4.66 -17.53 21.29
CA LYS A 278 -4.14 -16.23 20.82
C LYS A 278 -2.62 -16.18 20.82
N ASN A 279 -1.97 -16.92 21.72
CA ASN A 279 -0.54 -17.23 21.85
C ASN A 279 -0.46 -18.41 22.85
N ALA A 280 0.69 -19.10 22.97
CA ALA A 280 0.88 -20.32 23.79
C ALA A 280 0.61 -20.19 25.32
N THR A 281 -0.01 -19.10 25.78
CA THR A 281 -0.22 -18.78 27.19
C THR A 281 -1.62 -18.25 27.55
N GLU A 282 -2.56 -18.08 26.61
CA GLU A 282 -3.93 -17.66 26.95
C GLU A 282 -4.99 -18.39 26.10
N TYR A 283 -5.87 -19.11 26.80
CA TYR A 283 -7.12 -19.66 26.28
C TYR A 283 -8.27 -18.74 26.66
N LEU A 284 -9.13 -18.41 25.70
CA LEU A 284 -10.35 -17.63 25.95
C LEU A 284 -11.53 -18.58 25.88
N VAL A 285 -12.16 -18.84 27.02
CA VAL A 285 -13.31 -19.73 27.16
C VAL A 285 -14.58 -18.90 26.97
N ALA A 286 -15.26 -19.08 25.84
CA ALA A 286 -16.60 -18.54 25.63
C ALA A 286 -17.62 -19.67 25.81
N PRO A 287 -18.60 -19.55 26.72
CA PRO A 287 -19.67 -20.53 26.81
C PRO A 287 -20.51 -20.47 25.53
N ALA A 288 -20.53 -21.54 24.75
CA ALA A 288 -21.53 -21.72 23.70
C ALA A 288 -22.88 -21.94 24.40
N SER A 289 -23.85 -21.04 24.20
CA SER A 289 -25.20 -21.26 24.71
C SER A 289 -25.83 -22.46 24.00
N SER A 290 -26.65 -23.25 24.70
CA SER A 290 -27.36 -24.44 24.18
C SER A 290 -28.21 -24.19 22.92
N ARG A 291 -28.40 -22.93 22.50
CA ARG A 291 -29.13 -22.53 21.29
C ARG A 291 -28.29 -22.53 20.00
N ALA A 292 -26.97 -22.66 20.09
CA ALA A 292 -26.05 -22.72 18.94
C ALA A 292 -25.77 -24.16 18.46
N ASP A 293 -26.08 -25.16 19.29
CA ASP A 293 -25.67 -26.56 19.10
C ASP A 293 -26.45 -27.34 18.03
N HIS A 294 -27.52 -26.79 17.46
CA HIS A 294 -28.33 -27.49 16.45
C HIS A 294 -27.77 -27.47 15.02
N GLN A 295 -26.58 -26.91 14.76
CA GLN A 295 -26.11 -26.71 13.38
C GLN A 295 -24.66 -27.17 13.09
N VAL A 296 -23.95 -27.81 14.01
CA VAL A 296 -22.59 -28.35 13.75
C VAL A 296 -22.60 -29.88 13.59
N SER A 297 -23.70 -30.43 13.08
CA SER A 297 -23.83 -31.87 12.83
C SER A 297 -24.46 -32.10 11.46
N GLU A 298 -23.74 -31.70 10.42
CA GLU A 298 -23.68 -32.33 9.08
C GLU A 298 -22.55 -31.70 8.25
#